data_AF-A0A5K1ACN8-F1
#
_entry.id   AF-A0A5K1ACN8-F1
#
_cell.length_a   1.000
_cell.length_b   1.000
_cell.length_c   1.000
_cell.angle_alpha   90.00
_cell.angle_beta   90.00
_cell.angle_gamma   90.00
#
_symmetry.space_group_name_H-M   'P 1'
#
loop_
_entity.id
_entity.type
_entity.pdbx_description
1 polymer ?
#
loop_
_entity_poly.entity_id
_entity_poly.type
_entity_poly.pdbx_seq_one_letter_code
_entity_poly.pdbx_strand_id
1 'polypeptide(L)' 'GCDGSVLLDDTANFTGEKTAGPNVDSARGFDVIDNIKAAVNNACGAAVVSCADILAVAARDSVVA' A
#
# COMPACT_ATOMS: atom_id res chain seq x y z
N GLY A 1 8.51 7.94 -5.68
CA GLY A 1 8.48 8.86 -4.50
C GLY A 1 7.67 8.18 -3.42
N CYS A 2 7.02 8.91 -2.50
CA CYS A 2 5.99 8.33 -1.62
C CYS A 2 4.62 8.44 -2.29
N ASP A 3 4.42 7.69 -3.38
CA ASP A 3 3.26 7.78 -4.28
C ASP A 3 2.40 6.50 -4.29
N GLY A 4 2.79 5.49 -3.52
CA GLY A 4 2.09 4.21 -3.44
C GLY A 4 2.43 3.25 -4.60
N SER A 5 3.42 3.55 -5.44
CA SER A 5 3.83 2.70 -6.56
C SER A 5 4.19 1.27 -6.14
N VAL A 6 4.82 1.12 -4.96
CA VAL A 6 5.22 -0.18 -4.40
C VAL A 6 4.04 -1.14 -4.14
N LEU A 7 2.82 -0.61 -4.06
CA LEU A 7 1.62 -1.40 -3.81
C LEU A 7 1.01 -2.01 -5.08
N LEU A 8 1.44 -1.55 -6.26
CA LEU A 8 0.90 -2.00 -7.54
C LEU A 8 1.42 -3.40 -7.91
N ASP A 9 0.50 -4.25 -8.33
CA ASP A 9 0.81 -5.57 -8.88
C ASP A 9 1.25 -5.47 -10.35
N ASP A 10 1.98 -6.49 -10.80
CA ASP A 10 2.35 -6.65 -12.19
C ASP A 10 1.10 -6.78 -13.08
N THR A 11 1.15 -6.16 -14.25
CA THR A 11 0.14 -6.29 -15.31
C THR A 11 0.82 -6.63 -16.63
N ALA A 12 0.04 -6.93 -17.68
CA ALA A 12 0.59 -7.26 -19.00
C ALA A 12 1.52 -6.19 -19.59
N ASN A 13 1.34 -4.92 -19.21
CA ASN A 13 2.08 -3.78 -19.77
C ASN A 13 2.89 -3.00 -18.72
N PHE A 14 2.99 -3.51 -17.49
CA PHE A 14 3.69 -2.83 -16.40
C PHE A 14 4.22 -3.84 -15.39
N THR A 15 5.53 -3.76 -15.11
CA THR A 15 6.15 -4.48 -14.00
C THR A 15 6.19 -3.54 -12.80
N GLY A 16 5.49 -3.92 -11.73
CA GLY A 16 5.47 -3.20 -10.47
C GLY A 16 6.75 -3.42 -9.67
N GLU A 17 6.83 -2.77 -8.51
CA GLU A 17 8.03 -2.82 -7.69
C GLU A 17 8.08 -4.04 -6.77
N LYS A 18 6.98 -4.78 -6.61
CA LYS A 18 6.92 -5.96 -5.73
C LYS A 18 7.88 -7.07 -6.17
N THR A 19 8.15 -7.19 -7.47
CA THR A 19 9.07 -8.19 -8.04
C THR A 19 10.51 -7.68 -8.17
N ALA A 20 10.80 -6.44 -7.75
CA ALA A 20 12.15 -5.93 -7.72
C ALA A 20 13.03 -6.73 -6.74
N GLY A 21 14.30 -6.93 -7.07
CA GLY A 21 15.25 -7.71 -6.25
C GLY A 21 15.26 -7.42 -4.74
N PRO A 22 15.19 -6.16 -4.27
CA PRO A 22 15.12 -5.89 -2.82
C PRO A 22 13.75 -6.17 -2.17
N ASN A 23 12.68 -6.28 -2.96
CA ASN A 23 11.30 -6.41 -2.49
C ASN A 23 10.76 -7.84 -2.61
N VAL A 24 11.13 -8.58 -3.66
CA VAL A 24 10.69 -9.96 -3.88
C VAL A 24 11.11 -10.83 -2.70
N ASP A 25 10.16 -11.62 -2.18
CA ASP A 25 10.34 -12.47 -1.00
C ASP A 25 10.86 -11.75 0.26
N SER A 26 10.68 -10.43 0.35
CA SER A 26 11.23 -9.57 1.42
C SER A 26 10.19 -8.56 1.93
N ALA A 27 9.68 -7.71 1.05
CA ALA A 27 8.62 -6.75 1.37
C ALA A 27 7.33 -7.49 1.75
N ARG A 28 6.62 -6.99 2.76
CA ARG A 28 5.48 -7.68 3.37
C ARG A 28 4.45 -6.70 3.95
N GLY A 29 3.26 -7.20 4.28
CA GLY A 29 2.16 -6.42 4.86
C GLY A 29 1.22 -5.78 3.84
N PHE A 30 1.29 -6.19 2.57
CA PHE A 30 0.41 -5.68 1.50
C PHE A 30 -1.07 -5.93 1.81
N ASP A 31 -1.38 -7.11 2.34
CA ASP A 31 -2.71 -7.53 2.79
C ASP A 31 -3.26 -6.64 3.92
N VAL A 32 -2.39 -6.20 4.83
CA VAL A 32 -2.77 -5.26 5.89
C VAL A 32 -3.13 -3.90 5.28
N ILE A 33 -2.37 -3.41 4.30
CA ILE A 33 -2.67 -2.16 3.59
C ILE A 33 -3.98 -2.26 2.80
N ASP A 34 -4.26 -3.40 2.16
CA ASP A 34 -5.53 -3.64 1.46
C ASP A 34 -6.73 -3.58 2.42
N ASN A 35 -6.59 -4.20 3.60
CA ASN A 35 -7.61 -4.18 4.64
C ASN A 35 -7.86 -2.75 5.16
N ILE A 36 -6.80 -1.98 5.40
CA ILE A 36 -6.93 -0.56 5.79
C ILE A 36 -7.63 0.23 4.69
N LYS A 37 -7.23 0.06 3.42
CA LYS A 37 -7.85 0.75 2.28
C LYS A 37 -9.33 0.44 2.16
N ALA A 38 -9.72 -0.83 2.31
CA ALA A 38 -11.12 -1.24 2.28
C ALA A 38 -11.92 -0.62 3.45
N ALA A 39 -11.37 -0.67 4.67
CA ALA A 39 -12.01 -0.11 5.86
C ALA A 39 -12.18 1.41 5.76
N VAL A 40 -11.15 2.14 5.29
CA VAL A 40 -11.19 3.59 5.08
C VAL A 40 -12.19 3.97 3.99
N ASN A 41 -12.18 3.27 2.85
CA ASN A 41 -13.16 3.53 1.78
C ASN A 41 -14.60 3.32 2.28
N ASN A 42 -14.84 2.27 3.08
CA ASN A 42 -16.15 2.01 3.68
C ASN A 42 -16.56 3.12 4.67
N ALA A 43 -15.65 3.54 5.54
CA ALA A 43 -15.90 4.63 6.50
C ALA A 43 -16.18 5.98 5.80
N CYS A 44 -15.51 6.25 4.68
CA CYS A 44 -15.70 7.46 3.88
C CYS A 44 -16.86 7.37 2.87
N GLY A 45 -17.41 6.18 2.63
CA GLY A 45 -18.40 5.92 1.57
C GLY A 45 -17.88 6.09 0.13
N ALA A 46 -16.57 6.34 -0.04
CA ALA A 46 -15.92 6.56 -1.32
C ALA A 46 -14.40 6.39 -1.19
N ALA A 47 -13.70 6.27 -2.33
CA ALA A 47 -12.24 6.22 -2.37
C ALA A 47 -11.64 7.63 -2.27
N VAL A 48 -11.67 8.22 -1.07
CA VAL A 48 -11.22 9.59 -0.83
C VAL A 48 -9.75 9.67 -0.41
N VAL A 49 -9.29 8.75 0.45
CA VAL A 49 -7.92 8.76 0.98
C VAL A 49 -6.98 8.01 0.03
N SER A 50 -5.84 8.60 -0.33
CA SER A 50 -4.88 7.98 -1.24
C SER A 50 -4.13 6.81 -0.59
N CYS A 51 -3.63 5.86 -1.39
CA CYS A 51 -2.82 4.76 -0.87
C CYS A 51 -1.48 5.23 -0.31
N ALA A 52 -0.93 6.33 -0.85
CA ALA A 52 0.27 6.97 -0.34
C ALA A 52 0.06 7.50 1.09
N ASP A 53 -1.06 8.19 1.34
CA ASP A 53 -1.39 8.72 2.67
C ASP A 53 -1.67 7.60 3.68
N ILE A 54 -2.36 6.54 3.25
CA ILE A 54 -2.58 5.35 4.08
C ILE A 54 -1.25 4.74 4.51
N LEU A 55 -0.31 4.57 3.59
CA LEU A 55 0.99 3.98 3.89
C LEU A 55 1.80 4.88 4.85
N ALA A 56 1.76 6.20 4.66
CA ALA A 56 2.42 7.16 5.54
C ALA A 56 1.88 7.13 6.97
N VAL A 57 0.55 7.12 7.13
CA VAL A 57 -0.09 7.05 8.46
C VAL A 57 0.12 5.68 9.10
N ALA A 58 -0.02 4.58 8.34
CA ALA A 58 0.24 3.24 8.85
C ALA A 58 1.68 3.09 9.34
N ALA A 59 2.67 3.65 8.62
CA ALA A 59 4.06 3.66 9.05
C ALA A 59 4.27 4.45 10.35
N ARG A 60 3.66 5.64 10.47
CA ARG A 60 3.70 6.45 11.71
C ARG A 60 3.14 5.67 12.89
N ASP A 61 1.95 5.10 12.73
CA ASP A 61 1.24 4.45 13.84
C ASP A 61 1.90 3.11 14.22
N SER A 62 2.55 2.43 13.27
CA SER A 62 3.35 1.22 13.54
C SER A 62 4.56 1.47 14.43
N VAL A 63 5.09 2.70 14.47
CA VAL A 63 6.22 3.08 15.36
C VAL A 63 5.76 3.44 16.76
N VAL A 64 4.50 3.85 16.92
CA VAL A 64 3.93 4.20 18.23
C VAL A 64 3.61 2.95 19.06
N ALA A 65 3.30 1.83 18.38
CA ALA A 65 2.88 0.57 18.98
C ALA A 65 4.05 -0.28 19.54
#